data_AF-A0A959EC14-F1
#
_entry.id   AF-A0A959EC14-F1
#
_cell.length_a   1.000
_cell.length_b   1.000
_cell.length_c   1.000
_cell.angle_alpha   90.00
_cell.angle_beta   90.00
_cell.angle_gamma   90.00
#
_symmetry.space_group_name_H-M   'P 1'
#
loop_
_entity.id
_entity.type
_entity.pdbx_description
1 polymer ?
#
loop_
_entity_poly.entity_id
_entity_poly.type
_entity_poly.pdbx_seq_one_letter_code
_entity_poly.pdbx_strand_id
1 'polypeptide(L)'
;ENVRFHYQLVGYDEAPKITRDREVGYSRLPPGDYTFRVKASVGDNLPTDRWTEHHFIIQSPWWRRPWAIGLFVLLLTGVLYAFVRVREDRLRMRDRIEKEQARFQLEALRSQVNPHFLFNSFNTLIELIEEEPDKAVEHVEDLSDLFRNILTVRDKELITLDEELDLVDTYFKLEQRRFGERIRLVTDVVEEARSLQLPPLTLQLL
;
A
#
# COMPACT_ATOMS: atom_id res chain seq x y z
N GLU A 1 63.88 -10.11 46.45
CA GLU A 1 63.95 -11.20 45.46
C GLU A 1 64.01 -10.59 44.06
N ASN A 2 64.98 -10.99 43.23
CA ASN A 2 65.27 -10.34 41.94
C ASN A 2 65.06 -11.36 40.80
N VAL A 3 63.80 -11.79 40.60
CA VAL A 3 63.44 -12.74 39.55
C VAL A 3 63.13 -11.98 38.26
N ARG A 4 63.75 -12.38 37.14
CA ARG A 4 63.43 -11.87 35.80
C ARG A 4 62.87 -13.00 34.95
N PHE A 5 61.79 -12.73 34.24
CA PHE A 5 61.18 -13.65 33.29
C PHE A 5 61.63 -13.29 31.89
N HIS A 6 62.14 -14.28 31.16
CA HIS A 6 62.35 -14.18 29.73
C HIS A 6 61.18 -14.89 29.07
N TYR A 7 60.47 -14.21 28.18
CA TYR A 7 59.33 -14.78 27.48
C TYR A 7 59.39 -14.46 26.00
N GLN A 8 58.71 -15.27 25.20
CA GLN A 8 58.54 -15.02 23.78
C GLN A 8 57.24 -15.69 23.31
N LEU A 9 56.45 -14.97 22.52
CA LEU A 9 55.36 -15.57 21.76
C LEU A 9 55.86 -15.95 20.36
N VAL A 10 56.22 -17.22 20.20
CA VAL A 10 56.65 -17.75 18.90
C VAL A 10 55.46 -17.67 17.92
N GLY A 11 55.70 -17.09 16.74
CA GLY A 11 54.66 -16.74 15.77
C GLY A 11 54.21 -15.27 15.81
N TYR A 12 54.68 -14.47 16.79
CA TYR A 12 54.38 -13.04 16.89
C TYR A 12 55.61 -12.17 17.24
N ASP A 13 56.42 -12.59 18.22
CA ASP A 13 57.60 -11.86 18.67
C ASP A 13 58.88 -12.28 17.91
N GLU A 14 59.60 -11.32 17.32
CA GLU A 14 60.87 -11.57 16.60
C GLU A 14 62.02 -12.03 17.51
N ALA A 15 62.05 -11.57 18.77
CA ALA A 15 63.09 -11.89 19.74
C ALA A 15 62.52 -12.06 21.17
N PRO A 16 63.21 -12.79 22.07
CA PRO A 16 62.82 -12.92 23.47
C PRO A 16 62.83 -11.57 24.20
N LYS A 17 61.81 -11.33 25.01
CA LYS A 17 61.66 -10.13 25.83
C LYS A 17 61.85 -10.47 27.31
N ILE A 18 62.26 -9.48 28.10
CA ILE A 18 62.52 -9.63 29.54
C ILE A 18 61.53 -8.76 30.31
N THR A 19 60.86 -9.33 31.31
CA THR A 19 60.00 -8.59 32.22
C THR A 19 60.25 -9.00 33.67
N ARG A 20 59.85 -8.14 34.60
CA ARG A 20 59.74 -8.45 36.03
C ARG A 20 58.28 -8.75 36.43
N ASP A 21 57.33 -8.39 35.57
CA ASP A 21 55.92 -8.62 35.80
C ASP A 21 55.57 -10.09 35.58
N ARG A 22 54.52 -10.54 36.26
CA ARG A 22 54.04 -11.93 36.16
C ARG A 22 52.97 -12.11 35.08
N GLU A 23 52.65 -11.05 34.34
CA GLU A 23 51.65 -11.01 33.28
C GLU A 23 52.17 -10.26 32.06
N VAL A 24 51.69 -10.65 30.88
CA VAL A 24 51.99 -10.00 29.60
C VAL A 24 50.71 -9.96 28.78
N GLY A 25 50.32 -8.77 28.32
CA GLY A 25 49.17 -8.57 27.44
C GLY A 25 49.56 -8.56 25.97
N TYR A 26 48.91 -9.40 25.16
CA TYR A 26 48.96 -9.33 23.69
C TYR A 26 47.59 -8.88 23.16
N SER A 27 47.58 -7.91 22.24
CA SER A 27 46.35 -7.38 21.63
C SER A 27 46.39 -7.57 20.12
N ARG A 28 45.22 -7.90 19.53
CA ARG A 28 45.05 -8.08 18.08
C ARG A 28 45.98 -9.14 17.46
N LEU A 29 46.15 -10.27 18.14
CA LEU A 29 46.82 -11.42 17.56
C LEU A 29 46.01 -11.92 16.34
N PRO A 30 46.61 -12.01 15.14
CA PRO A 30 45.96 -12.58 13.97
C PRO A 30 45.56 -14.06 14.17
N PRO A 31 44.69 -14.63 13.34
CA PRO A 31 44.46 -16.06 13.33
C PRO A 31 45.75 -16.83 12.97
N GLY A 32 46.11 -17.83 13.77
CA GLY A 32 47.35 -18.58 13.61
C GLY A 32 47.66 -19.46 14.81
N ASP A 33 48.75 -20.22 14.67
CA ASP A 33 49.30 -21.09 15.70
C ASP A 33 50.36 -20.33 16.50
N TYR A 34 50.21 -20.32 17.83
CA TYR A 34 51.11 -19.61 18.71
C TYR A 34 51.65 -20.54 19.79
N THR A 35 52.94 -20.36 20.11
CA THR A 35 53.57 -21.03 21.24
C THR A 35 54.17 -19.97 22.16
N PHE A 36 53.57 -19.83 23.34
CA PHE A 36 54.10 -18.98 24.39
C PHE A 36 55.17 -19.75 25.14
N ARG A 37 56.42 -19.25 25.14
CA ARG A 37 57.53 -19.85 25.88
C ARG A 37 58.06 -18.88 26.94
N VAL A 38 58.31 -19.40 28.16
CA VAL A 38 58.84 -18.62 29.29
C VAL A 38 59.93 -19.37 30.05
N LYS A 39 60.94 -18.65 30.55
CA LYS A 39 61.94 -19.13 31.51
C LYS A 39 62.25 -18.05 32.55
N ALA A 40 62.62 -18.46 33.76
CA ALA A 40 62.96 -17.55 34.86
C ALA A 40 64.47 -17.55 35.12
N SER A 41 65.00 -16.41 35.55
CA SER A 41 66.35 -16.27 36.09
C SER A 41 66.31 -15.55 37.44
N VAL A 42 67.12 -15.98 38.40
CA VAL A 42 67.18 -15.42 39.76
C VAL A 42 68.56 -14.78 39.96
N GLY A 43 68.63 -13.46 40.13
CA GLY A 43 69.90 -12.73 40.31
C GLY A 43 70.78 -12.73 39.05
N ASP A 44 72.10 -12.86 39.24
CA ASP A 44 73.11 -12.92 38.16
C ASP A 44 73.30 -14.34 37.58
N ASN A 45 72.49 -15.31 38.02
CA ASN A 45 72.53 -16.64 37.43
C ASN A 45 71.98 -16.62 35.99
N LEU A 46 72.68 -17.33 35.11
CA LEU A 46 72.23 -17.58 33.75
C LEU A 46 70.81 -18.17 33.77
N PRO A 47 69.93 -17.77 32.84
CA PRO A 47 68.57 -18.30 32.77
C PRO A 47 68.58 -19.83 32.72
N THR A 48 67.61 -20.48 33.36
CA THR A 48 67.42 -21.92 33.23
C THR A 48 67.34 -22.29 31.75
N ASP A 49 68.09 -23.31 31.33
CA ASP A 49 68.20 -23.69 29.91
C ASP A 49 66.94 -24.37 29.35
N ARG A 50 65.88 -24.48 30.17
CA ARG A 50 64.60 -25.09 29.81
C ARG A 50 63.50 -24.04 29.73
N TRP A 51 62.94 -23.89 28.54
CA TRP A 51 61.71 -23.13 28.33
C TRP A 51 60.50 -23.96 28.78
N THR A 52 59.53 -23.30 29.41
CA THR A 52 58.17 -23.84 29.59
C THR A 52 57.31 -23.28 28.47
N GLU A 53 56.66 -24.16 27.72
CA GLU A 53 55.92 -23.80 26.50
C GLU A 53 54.42 -24.11 26.66
N HIS A 54 53.57 -23.22 26.14
CA HIS A 54 52.13 -23.41 26.05
C HIS A 54 51.65 -23.07 24.65
N HIS A 55 50.91 -24.00 24.04
CA HIS A 55 50.42 -23.88 22.68
C HIS A 55 48.94 -23.49 22.67
N PHE A 56 48.59 -22.51 21.84
CA PHE A 56 47.21 -22.10 21.61
C PHE A 56 47.00 -21.62 20.17
N ILE A 57 45.75 -21.70 19.71
CA ILE A 57 45.39 -21.41 18.32
C ILE A 57 44.33 -20.31 18.31
N ILE A 58 44.53 -19.29 17.50
CA ILE A 58 43.51 -18.27 17.23
C ILE A 58 42.80 -18.64 15.94
N GLN A 59 41.53 -19.04 16.03
CA GLN A 59 40.77 -19.47 14.87
C GLN A 59 40.36 -18.29 13.98
N SER A 60 40.40 -18.49 12.66
CA SER A 60 39.90 -17.51 11.70
C SER A 60 38.40 -17.30 11.85
N PRO A 61 37.89 -16.05 11.76
CA PRO A 61 36.47 -15.79 11.87
C PRO A 61 35.65 -16.57 10.85
N TRP A 62 34.64 -17.29 11.34
CA TRP A 62 33.83 -18.21 10.52
C TRP A 62 33.03 -17.48 9.43
N TRP A 63 32.64 -16.23 9.64
CA TRP A 63 31.89 -15.42 8.67
C TRP A 63 32.68 -15.05 7.41
N ARG A 64 34.01 -15.23 7.41
CA ARG A 64 34.84 -15.05 6.21
C ARG A 64 34.91 -16.28 5.32
N ARG A 65 34.31 -17.40 5.75
CA ARG A 65 34.28 -18.64 4.95
C ARG A 65 33.26 -18.47 3.81
N PRO A 66 33.54 -19.02 2.61
CA PRO A 66 32.68 -18.84 1.44
C PRO A 66 31.25 -19.36 1.65
N TRP A 67 31.06 -20.42 2.46
CA TRP A 67 29.74 -20.93 2.80
C TRP A 67 28.88 -19.91 3.57
N ALA A 68 29.50 -19.11 4.46
CA ALA A 68 28.79 -18.12 5.26
C ALA A 68 28.34 -16.95 4.37
N ILE A 69 29.21 -16.50 3.47
CA ILE A 69 28.87 -15.48 2.46
C ILE A 69 27.72 -15.97 1.58
N GLY A 70 27.76 -17.23 1.12
CA GLY A 70 26.69 -17.84 0.34
C GLY A 70 25.34 -17.84 1.06
N LEU A 71 25.31 -18.17 2.36
CA LEU A 71 24.09 -18.11 3.17
C LEU A 71 23.56 -16.68 3.32
N PHE A 72 24.43 -15.70 3.55
CA PHE A 72 24.02 -14.29 3.62
C PHE A 72 23.42 -13.79 2.30
N VAL A 73 24.05 -14.14 1.17
CA VAL A 73 23.54 -13.80 -0.16
C VAL A 73 22.18 -14.47 -0.42
N LEU A 74 22.03 -15.74 -0.05
CA LEU A 74 20.77 -16.48 -0.21
C LEU A 74 19.65 -15.85 0.64
N LEU A 75 19.96 -15.51 1.90
CA LEU A 75 19.01 -14.85 2.79
C LEU A 75 18.61 -13.47 2.26
N LEU A 76 19.58 -12.66 1.81
CA LEU A 76 19.33 -11.35 1.22
C LEU A 76 18.44 -11.47 -0.02
N THR A 77 18.73 -12.45 -0.89
CA THR A 77 17.94 -12.71 -2.11
C THR A 77 16.52 -13.14 -1.76
N GLY A 78 16.35 -14.01 -0.77
CA GLY A 78 15.03 -14.43 -0.29
C GLY A 78 14.21 -13.29 0.30
N VAL A 79 14.84 -12.42 1.10
CA VAL A 79 14.19 -11.21 1.65
C VAL A 79 13.80 -10.24 0.53
N LEU A 80 14.68 -9.99 -0.43
CA LEU A 80 14.39 -9.13 -1.58
C LEU A 80 13.24 -9.70 -2.43
N TYR A 81 13.26 -11.00 -2.70
CA TYR A 81 12.19 -11.70 -3.42
C TYR A 81 10.85 -11.57 -2.69
N ALA A 82 10.82 -11.85 -1.37
CA ALA A 82 9.62 -11.71 -0.57
C ALA A 82 9.09 -10.27 -0.55
N PHE A 83 9.98 -9.28 -0.45
CA PHE A 83 9.61 -7.87 -0.49
C PHE A 83 8.95 -7.48 -1.82
N VAL A 84 9.54 -7.88 -2.95
CA VAL A 84 8.96 -7.63 -4.28
C VAL A 84 7.60 -8.32 -4.41
N ARG A 85 7.50 -9.59 -3.99
CA ARG A 85 6.26 -10.36 -4.04
C ARG A 85 5.12 -9.70 -3.26
N VAL A 86 5.38 -9.32 -2.01
CA VAL A 86 4.39 -8.62 -1.16
C VAL A 86 3.97 -7.29 -1.78
N ARG A 87 4.90 -6.56 -2.41
CA ARG A 87 4.58 -5.31 -3.09
C ARG A 87 3.68 -5.51 -4.30
N GLU A 88 3.95 -6.51 -5.14
CA GLU A 88 3.11 -6.85 -6.29
C GLU A 88 1.70 -7.24 -5.86
N ASP A 89 1.56 -8.08 -4.83
CA ASP A 89 0.25 -8.51 -4.33
C ASP A 89 -0.55 -7.33 -3.76
N ARG A 90 0.11 -6.40 -3.07
CA ARG A 90 -0.53 -5.16 -2.59
C ARG A 90 -1.01 -4.27 -3.73
N LEU A 91 -0.24 -4.15 -4.81
CA LEU A 91 -0.65 -3.38 -5.99
C LEU A 91 -1.87 -4.01 -6.66
N ARG A 92 -1.85 -5.33 -6.89
CA ARG A 92 -2.98 -6.05 -7.48
C ARG A 92 -4.25 -5.95 -6.65
N MET A 93 -4.12 -6.00 -5.32
CA MET A 93 -5.26 -5.84 -4.43
C MET A 93 -5.87 -4.44 -4.53
N ARG A 94 -5.02 -3.39 -4.58
CA ARG A 94 -5.49 -2.01 -4.77
C ARG A 94 -6.23 -1.85 -6.10
N ASP A 95 -5.63 -2.30 -7.21
CA ASP A 95 -6.26 -2.25 -8.52
C ASP A 95 -7.61 -2.98 -8.56
N ARG A 96 -7.73 -4.11 -7.83
CA ARG A 96 -9.00 -4.83 -7.73
C ARG A 96 -10.04 -4.03 -6.97
N ILE A 97 -9.69 -3.45 -5.82
CA ILE A 97 -10.61 -2.62 -5.02
C ILE A 97 -11.07 -1.41 -5.82
N GLU A 98 -10.15 -0.71 -6.50
CA GLU A 98 -10.50 0.45 -7.34
C GLU A 98 -11.45 0.06 -8.49
N LYS A 99 -11.21 -1.08 -9.14
CA LYS A 99 -12.12 -1.59 -10.18
C LYS A 99 -13.49 -1.99 -9.63
N GLU A 100 -13.54 -2.62 -8.46
CA GLU A 100 -14.80 -2.96 -7.80
C GLU A 100 -15.57 -1.70 -7.40
N GLN A 101 -14.90 -0.69 -6.85
CA GLN A 101 -15.51 0.60 -6.55
C GLN A 101 -16.05 1.28 -7.81
N ALA A 102 -15.26 1.36 -8.88
CA ALA A 102 -15.71 1.92 -10.15
C ALA A 102 -16.91 1.14 -10.73
N ARG A 103 -16.91 -0.19 -10.61
CA ARG A 103 -18.04 -1.02 -11.01
C ARG A 103 -19.28 -0.75 -10.17
N PHE A 104 -19.16 -0.64 -8.85
CA PHE A 104 -20.29 -0.32 -7.97
C PHE A 104 -20.85 1.07 -8.24
N GLN A 105 -19.97 2.06 -8.47
CA GLN A 105 -20.39 3.41 -8.88
C GLN A 105 -21.13 3.37 -10.22
N LEU A 106 -20.65 2.59 -11.19
CA LEU A 106 -21.32 2.41 -12.48
C LEU A 106 -22.65 1.66 -12.36
N GLU A 107 -22.74 0.67 -11.49
CA GLU A 107 -23.97 -0.08 -11.23
C GLU A 107 -25.00 0.78 -10.49
N ALA A 108 -24.56 1.58 -9.50
CA ALA A 108 -25.37 2.60 -8.85
C ALA A 108 -25.87 3.64 -9.87
N LEU A 109 -24.99 4.12 -10.75
CA LEU A 109 -25.35 5.04 -11.84
C LEU A 109 -26.39 4.42 -12.79
N ARG A 110 -26.22 3.15 -13.17
CA ARG A 110 -27.19 2.43 -13.99
C ARG A 110 -28.51 2.20 -13.27
N SER A 111 -28.51 2.02 -11.96
CA SER A 111 -29.74 1.85 -11.17
C SER A 111 -30.53 3.15 -11.02
N GLN A 112 -29.84 4.30 -11.03
CA GLN A 112 -30.48 5.63 -10.98
C GLN A 112 -31.15 6.01 -12.30
N VAL A 113 -30.69 5.45 -13.43
CA VAL A 113 -31.40 5.56 -14.70
C VAL A 113 -32.33 4.37 -14.82
N ASN A 114 -33.60 4.51 -14.46
CA ASN A 114 -34.60 3.44 -14.58
C ASN A 114 -34.58 2.90 -16.04
N PRO A 115 -34.04 1.70 -16.33
CA PRO A 115 -33.90 1.24 -17.71
C PRO A 115 -35.28 1.05 -18.35
N HIS A 116 -36.28 0.73 -17.53
CA HIS A 116 -37.67 0.63 -17.96
C HIS A 116 -38.26 1.99 -18.31
N PHE A 117 -37.92 3.07 -17.60
CA PHE A 117 -38.28 4.44 -18.03
C PHE A 117 -37.73 4.71 -19.44
N LEU A 118 -36.44 4.47 -19.67
CA LEU A 118 -35.82 4.67 -20.99
C LEU A 118 -36.51 3.87 -22.10
N PHE A 119 -36.76 2.56 -21.87
CA PHE A 119 -37.48 1.74 -22.84
C PHE A 119 -38.90 2.26 -23.08
N ASN A 120 -39.60 2.74 -22.03
CA ASN A 120 -40.94 3.30 -22.19
C ASN A 120 -40.93 4.63 -22.95
N SER A 121 -40.00 5.53 -22.65
CA SER A 121 -39.85 6.79 -23.39
C SER A 121 -39.60 6.54 -24.87
N PHE A 122 -38.77 5.54 -25.23
CA PHE A 122 -38.57 5.19 -26.63
C PHE A 122 -39.81 4.59 -27.28
N ASN A 123 -40.57 3.75 -26.58
CA ASN A 123 -41.82 3.21 -27.12
C ASN A 123 -42.86 4.30 -27.35
N THR A 124 -43.04 5.21 -26.39
CA THR A 124 -43.92 6.38 -26.53
C THR A 124 -43.43 7.28 -27.67
N LEU A 125 -42.12 7.46 -27.83
CA LEU A 125 -41.58 8.21 -28.96
C LEU A 125 -41.91 7.54 -30.30
N ILE A 126 -41.76 6.21 -30.43
CA ILE A 126 -42.10 5.47 -31.64
C ILE A 126 -43.58 5.64 -31.98
N GLU A 127 -44.48 5.56 -30.99
CA GLU A 127 -45.92 5.79 -31.15
C GLU A 127 -46.22 7.23 -31.60
N LEU A 128 -45.60 8.22 -30.96
CA LEU A 128 -45.76 9.64 -31.31
C LEU A 128 -45.23 9.98 -32.70
N ILE A 129 -44.17 9.32 -33.18
CA ILE A 129 -43.64 9.55 -34.54
C ILE A 129 -44.69 9.20 -35.61
N GLU A 130 -45.52 8.18 -35.36
CA GLU A 130 -46.56 7.75 -36.29
C GLU A 130 -47.85 8.56 -36.15
N GLU A 131 -48.28 8.86 -34.91
CA GLU A 131 -49.58 9.48 -34.64
C GLU A 131 -49.53 11.02 -34.55
N GLU A 132 -48.51 11.59 -33.90
CA GLU A 132 -48.41 13.02 -33.56
C GLU A 132 -46.95 13.53 -33.68
N PRO A 133 -46.40 13.72 -34.90
CA PRO A 133 -44.97 13.99 -35.11
C PRO A 133 -44.44 15.23 -34.38
N ASP A 134 -45.25 16.28 -34.24
CA ASP A 134 -44.87 17.49 -33.52
C ASP A 134 -44.64 17.20 -32.03
N LYS A 135 -45.49 16.38 -31.41
CA LYS A 135 -45.32 15.94 -30.02
C LYS A 135 -44.15 14.97 -29.85
N ALA A 136 -43.78 14.23 -30.89
CA ALA A 136 -42.59 13.38 -30.87
C ALA A 136 -41.31 14.23 -30.72
N VAL A 137 -41.24 15.37 -31.42
CA VAL A 137 -40.13 16.32 -31.29
C VAL A 137 -40.07 16.87 -29.86
N GLU A 138 -41.19 17.36 -29.32
CA GLU A 138 -41.27 17.84 -27.94
C GLU A 138 -40.87 16.77 -26.92
N HIS A 139 -41.25 15.50 -27.16
CA HIS A 139 -40.88 14.39 -26.29
C HIS A 139 -39.38 14.15 -26.26
N VAL A 140 -38.69 14.25 -27.40
CA VAL A 140 -37.22 14.12 -27.47
C VAL A 140 -36.53 15.31 -26.80
N GLU A 141 -37.06 16.52 -26.94
CA GLU A 141 -36.54 17.71 -26.28
C GLU A 141 -36.63 17.59 -24.76
N ASP A 142 -37.82 17.25 -24.23
CA ASP A 142 -38.03 17.03 -22.79
C ASP A 142 -37.16 15.89 -22.24
N LEU A 143 -37.02 14.80 -23.01
CA LEU A 143 -36.16 13.68 -22.63
C LEU A 143 -34.69 14.13 -22.55
N SER A 144 -34.25 14.95 -23.52
CA SER A 144 -32.88 15.49 -23.57
C SER A 144 -32.61 16.44 -22.40
N ASP A 145 -33.58 17.27 -22.04
CA ASP A 145 -33.47 18.22 -20.94
C ASP A 145 -33.50 17.52 -19.58
N LEU A 146 -34.32 16.48 -19.41
CA LEU A 146 -34.27 15.63 -18.22
C LEU A 146 -32.86 15.05 -18.01
N PHE A 147 -32.27 14.45 -19.05
CA PHE A 147 -30.91 13.88 -18.94
C PHE A 147 -29.84 14.94 -18.70
N ARG A 148 -29.95 16.10 -19.36
CA ARG A 148 -29.03 17.22 -19.14
C ARG A 148 -29.08 17.70 -17.69
N ASN A 149 -30.27 17.83 -17.12
CA ASN A 149 -30.48 18.29 -15.75
C ASN A 149 -29.96 17.26 -14.75
N ILE A 150 -30.24 15.96 -14.95
CA ILE A 150 -29.67 14.87 -14.14
C ILE A 150 -28.14 14.94 -14.14
N LEU A 151 -27.51 15.06 -15.32
CA LEU A 151 -26.05 15.16 -15.42
C LEU A 151 -25.48 16.42 -14.76
N THR A 152 -26.24 17.52 -14.75
CA THR A 152 -25.83 18.79 -14.15
C THR A 152 -25.87 18.74 -12.61
N VAL A 153 -26.88 18.07 -12.05
CA VAL A 153 -27.03 17.97 -10.59
C VAL A 153 -26.24 16.82 -9.98
N ARG A 154 -25.91 15.79 -10.76
CA ARG A 154 -25.21 14.57 -10.29
C ARG A 154 -23.92 14.85 -9.55
N ASP A 155 -23.13 15.80 -10.04
CA ASP A 155 -21.80 16.08 -9.48
C ASP A 155 -21.86 17.11 -8.34
N LYS A 156 -23.07 17.57 -7.96
CA LYS A 156 -23.30 18.45 -6.80
C LYS A 156 -23.53 17.59 -5.55
N GLU A 157 -22.97 18.01 -4.41
CA GLU A 157 -23.24 17.36 -3.12
C GLU A 157 -24.67 17.60 -2.64
N LEU A 158 -25.20 18.80 -2.90
CA LEU A 158 -26.54 19.24 -2.50
C LEU A 158 -27.16 20.13 -3.59
N ILE A 159 -28.46 20.01 -3.76
CA ILE A 159 -29.29 20.92 -4.56
C ILE A 159 -30.46 21.44 -3.71
N THR A 160 -31.10 22.52 -4.15
CA THR A 160 -32.32 23.01 -3.52
C THR A 160 -33.51 22.09 -3.81
N LEU A 161 -34.52 22.11 -2.93
CA LEU A 161 -35.78 21.41 -3.17
C LEU A 161 -36.46 21.89 -4.45
N ASP A 162 -36.33 23.17 -4.79
CA ASP A 162 -36.87 23.71 -6.04
C ASP A 162 -36.20 23.08 -7.28
N GLU A 163 -34.87 22.98 -7.30
CA GLU A 163 -34.13 22.27 -8.37
C GLU A 163 -34.54 20.79 -8.48
N GLU A 164 -34.83 20.12 -7.36
CA GLU A 164 -35.33 18.74 -7.34
C GLU A 164 -36.77 18.64 -7.85
N LEU A 165 -37.64 19.60 -7.50
CA LEU A 165 -39.03 19.63 -7.98
C LEU A 165 -39.10 19.88 -9.49
N ASP A 166 -38.21 20.70 -10.05
CA ASP A 166 -38.10 20.90 -11.51
C ASP A 166 -37.75 19.59 -12.25
N LEU A 167 -36.87 18.77 -11.67
CA LEU A 167 -36.54 17.44 -12.18
C LEU A 167 -37.76 16.52 -12.15
N VAL A 168 -38.48 16.51 -11.03
CA VAL A 168 -39.71 15.69 -10.86
C VAL A 168 -40.81 16.12 -11.84
N ASP A 169 -41.00 17.42 -12.07
CA ASP A 169 -42.00 17.93 -13.02
C ASP A 169 -41.65 17.54 -14.46
N THR A 170 -40.39 17.70 -14.86
CA THR A 170 -39.90 17.27 -16.19
C THR A 170 -40.09 15.77 -16.40
N TYR A 171 -39.75 14.96 -15.39
CA TYR A 171 -39.97 13.51 -15.42
C TYR A 171 -41.46 13.16 -15.52
N PHE A 172 -42.30 13.81 -14.71
CA PHE A 172 -43.74 13.55 -14.70
C PHE A 172 -44.40 13.92 -16.03
N LYS A 173 -43.99 15.02 -16.68
CA LYS A 173 -44.46 15.38 -18.02
C LYS A 173 -44.22 14.27 -19.04
N LEU A 174 -43.05 13.62 -18.99
CA LEU A 174 -42.72 12.50 -19.87
C LEU A 174 -43.61 11.29 -19.60
N GLU A 175 -43.83 10.92 -18.33
CA GLU A 175 -44.73 9.81 -17.95
C GLU A 175 -46.22 10.12 -18.23
N GLN A 176 -46.63 11.39 -18.10
CA GLN A 176 -48.01 11.81 -18.33
C GLN A 176 -48.42 11.64 -19.79
N ARG A 177 -47.50 11.77 -20.76
CA ARG A 177 -47.82 11.49 -22.17
C ARG A 177 -48.25 10.04 -22.41
N ARG A 178 -47.70 9.09 -21.64
CA ARG A 178 -48.04 7.67 -21.74
C ARG A 178 -49.31 7.33 -20.96
N PHE A 179 -49.42 7.83 -19.74
CA PHE A 179 -50.53 7.47 -18.86
C PHE A 179 -51.77 8.35 -19.07
N GLY A 180 -51.62 9.48 -19.76
CA GLY A 180 -52.67 10.47 -19.96
C GLY A 180 -53.19 10.99 -18.61
N GLU A 181 -54.50 11.16 -18.51
CA GLU A 181 -55.15 11.63 -17.28
C GLU A 181 -55.22 10.59 -16.15
N ARG A 182 -54.69 9.38 -16.36
CA ARG A 182 -54.73 8.30 -15.34
C ARG A 182 -53.79 8.56 -14.17
N ILE A 183 -52.85 9.47 -14.31
CA ILE A 183 -51.92 9.89 -13.24
C ILE A 183 -51.99 11.40 -13.07
N ARG A 184 -51.86 11.85 -11.81
CA ARG A 184 -51.82 13.27 -11.45
C ARG A 184 -50.75 13.49 -10.39
N LEU A 185 -49.82 14.40 -10.68
CA LEU A 185 -48.87 14.89 -9.70
C LEU A 185 -49.54 16.00 -8.88
N VAL A 186 -49.48 15.88 -7.56
CA VAL A 186 -49.92 16.91 -6.62
C VAL A 186 -48.72 17.28 -5.77
N THR A 187 -48.22 18.50 -5.95
CA THR A 187 -47.07 19.03 -5.22
C THR A 187 -47.59 19.97 -4.14
N ASP A 188 -47.49 19.54 -2.88
CA ASP A 188 -47.84 20.35 -1.70
C ASP A 188 -46.58 20.59 -0.87
N VAL A 189 -45.97 21.75 -1.08
CA VAL A 189 -44.68 22.12 -0.48
C VAL A 189 -44.81 23.51 0.09
N VAL A 190 -44.39 23.66 1.35
CA VAL A 190 -44.33 24.94 2.06
C VAL A 190 -43.24 25.81 1.44
N GLU A 191 -43.52 27.09 1.18
CA GLU A 191 -42.65 27.96 0.38
C GLU A 191 -41.24 28.10 0.97
N GLU A 192 -41.14 28.17 2.29
CA GLU A 192 -39.86 28.20 3.01
C GLU A 192 -39.00 26.96 2.77
N ALA A 193 -39.63 25.80 2.50
CA ALA A 193 -38.95 24.54 2.27
C ALA A 193 -38.31 24.46 0.88
N ARG A 194 -38.77 25.23 -0.12
CA ARG A 194 -38.21 25.21 -1.49
C ARG A 194 -36.73 25.53 -1.55
N SER A 195 -36.25 26.37 -0.63
CA SER A 195 -34.84 26.76 -0.53
C SER A 195 -33.97 25.79 0.26
N LEU A 196 -34.57 24.80 0.95
CA LEU A 196 -33.81 23.81 1.71
C LEU A 196 -33.03 22.90 0.78
N GLN A 197 -31.89 22.45 1.28
CA GLN A 197 -30.96 21.62 0.51
C GLN A 197 -31.11 20.14 0.84
N LEU A 198 -31.01 19.32 -0.19
CA LEU A 198 -31.02 17.87 -0.12
C LEU A 198 -30.07 17.27 -1.15
N PRO A 199 -29.61 16.02 -0.97
CA PRO A 199 -28.86 15.33 -2.01
C PRO A 199 -29.67 15.28 -3.32
N PRO A 200 -29.02 15.39 -4.49
CA PRO A 200 -29.72 15.32 -5.76
C PRO A 200 -30.37 13.95 -5.97
N LEU A 201 -31.48 13.91 -6.71
CA LEU A 201 -32.21 12.69 -7.08
C LEU A 201 -32.77 11.94 -5.85
N THR A 202 -33.10 12.67 -4.79
CA THR A 202 -33.71 12.10 -3.57
C THR A 202 -35.21 11.84 -3.76
N LEU A 203 -35.94 12.77 -4.37
CA LEU A 203 -37.36 12.63 -4.64
C LEU A 203 -37.60 11.76 -5.88
N GLN A 204 -36.68 11.79 -6.83
CA GLN A 204 -36.70 10.93 -8.01
C GLN A 204 -36.31 9.48 -7.65
N LEU A 205 -37.17 8.78 -6.92
CA LEU A 205 -37.06 7.35 -6.63
C LEU A 205 -37.86 6.55 -7.66
N LEU A 206 -37.14 6.04 -8.66
CA LEU A 206 -37.46 4.90 -9.54
C LEU A 206 -38.75 4.96 -10.37
#